data_AF-A0A1X1VZG0-F1
#
_entry.id   AF-A0A1X1VZG0-F1
#
_cell.length_a   1.000
_cell.length_b   1.000
_cell.length_c   1.000
_cell.angle_alpha   90.00
_cell.angle_beta   90.00
_cell.angle_gamma   90.00
#
_symmetry.space_group_name_H-M   'P 1'
#
loop_
_entity.id
_entity.type
_entity.pdbx_description
1 polymer ?
#
loop_
_entity_poly.entity_id
_entity_poly.type
_entity_poly.pdbx_seq_one_letter_code
_entity_poly.pdbx_strand_id
1 'polypeptide(L)'
;MAFDEFVATGAKPYQRREHCRVVGCDHEQVSAKWRLCEPHDQQFGRWRASRKTRDVEGFLSSARPFVRIHQFSLAGIDPGLRAEIVYVLQRRDEDGFPLNPTVIRTVLKKCGEHGISSLLEFTEAEVAVMPRSRSEERSLLRSARLHLTRLRARYDGLDPTESDVWDTAVLGLEASRQRRYPAVRGTLDFTAVSLPWVKTLVKEWVRQTEPDVATARRMILAAKVACRALSTRTGGHDPAQLGLADMSAVVKQISDLRRGDGARYSITMRCAHLRLWRDLVEFGRSVDLLNAVPGEFAVLSTHRLDKEDPEQEKAGKALPAEVIRFLDAHLDRFRPTVERVRVGWSGEDYAAMYQTMYVIFRNTGRRLDEVMSLKRDCLCYNTNGEASLVYDNRKAGRLGRWLPIDKDTVEVIERWQRRVDTLTVLPEGLLHDQVTVSVTRPDWPVWS
;
A
#
# COMPACT_ATOMS: atom_id res chain seq x y z
N MET A 1 47.88 37.87 2.45
CA MET A 1 46.98 38.01 3.59
C MET A 1 46.20 36.72 3.72
N ALA A 2 46.45 35.95 4.78
CA ALA A 2 45.75 34.70 5.03
C ALA A 2 44.29 34.99 5.43
N PHE A 3 43.36 34.06 5.17
CA PHE A 3 41.93 34.24 5.51
C PHE A 3 41.72 34.63 6.98
N ASP A 4 42.52 34.03 7.87
CA ASP A 4 42.48 34.28 9.31
C ASP A 4 42.92 35.71 9.68
N GLU A 5 43.82 36.29 8.90
CA GLU A 5 44.34 37.65 9.08
C GLU A 5 43.31 38.71 8.60
N PHE A 6 42.49 38.37 7.60
CA PHE A 6 41.37 39.20 7.13
C PHE A 6 40.19 39.22 8.11
N VAL A 7 39.90 38.10 8.78
CA VAL A 7 38.85 38.00 9.80
C VAL A 7 39.27 38.73 11.09
N ALA A 8 40.54 38.62 11.49
CA ALA A 8 41.07 39.24 12.71
C ALA A 8 41.18 40.77 12.64
N THR A 9 41.24 41.38 11.46
CA THR A 9 41.47 42.83 11.26
C THR A 9 40.21 43.69 11.18
N GLY A 10 39.06 43.17 11.61
CA GLY A 10 37.85 43.99 11.79
C GLY A 10 36.90 43.96 10.59
N ALA A 11 36.70 42.78 9.99
CA ALA A 11 35.59 42.54 9.07
C ALA A 11 34.26 42.88 9.76
N LYS A 12 33.72 44.07 9.47
CA LYS A 12 32.39 44.47 9.94
C LYS A 12 31.34 43.85 9.03
N PRO A 13 30.30 43.19 9.57
CA PRO A 13 29.21 42.70 8.73
C PRO A 13 28.61 43.88 7.96
N TYR A 14 28.38 43.70 6.66
CA TYR A 14 27.72 44.70 5.84
C TYR A 14 26.36 45.05 6.45
N GLN A 15 25.97 46.33 6.37
CA GLN A 15 24.62 46.73 6.75
C GLN A 15 23.61 45.97 5.88
N ARG A 16 22.64 45.34 6.55
CA ARG A 16 21.53 44.64 5.91
C ARG A 16 20.83 45.59 4.94
N ARG A 17 20.74 45.24 3.67
CA ARG A 17 19.99 46.03 2.68
C ARG A 17 18.51 45.68 2.74
N GLU A 18 17.66 46.54 2.18
CA GLU A 18 16.23 46.23 2.03
C GLU A 18 16.03 44.93 1.24
N HIS A 19 14.90 44.26 1.46
CA HIS A 19 14.53 43.06 0.71
C HIS A 19 14.26 43.34 -0.77
N CYS A 20 14.44 42.30 -1.58
CA CYS A 20 14.05 42.30 -2.98
C CYS A 20 12.57 42.67 -3.16
N ARG A 21 12.26 43.50 -4.18
CA ARG A 21 10.89 43.88 -4.53
C ARG A 21 9.99 42.74 -4.98
N VAL A 22 10.53 41.57 -5.33
CA VAL A 22 9.72 40.41 -5.71
C VAL A 22 8.99 39.88 -4.47
N VAL A 23 7.67 39.83 -4.54
CA VAL A 23 6.80 39.42 -3.43
C VAL A 23 7.21 38.04 -2.90
N GLY A 24 7.48 37.96 -1.59
CA GLY A 24 7.89 36.73 -0.90
C GLY A 24 9.36 36.34 -1.08
N CYS A 25 10.21 37.22 -1.63
CA CYS A 25 11.64 36.99 -1.72
C CYS A 25 12.36 37.54 -0.49
N ASP A 26 13.03 36.67 0.26
CA ASP A 26 13.73 37.05 1.50
C ASP A 26 15.19 37.53 1.27
N HIS A 27 15.63 37.58 0.00
CA HIS A 27 16.99 38.02 -0.33
C HIS A 27 17.12 39.53 -0.30
N GLU A 28 18.28 40.00 0.14
CA GLU A 28 18.65 41.41 0.10
C GLU A 28 18.80 41.94 -1.32
N GLN A 29 18.40 43.18 -1.54
CA GLN A 29 18.61 43.86 -2.81
C GLN A 29 20.10 44.10 -3.06
N VAL A 30 20.55 43.78 -4.27
CA VAL A 30 21.94 44.00 -4.68
C VAL A 30 22.03 45.22 -5.60
N SER A 31 21.00 45.46 -6.40
CA SER A 31 20.86 46.60 -7.32
C SER A 31 20.02 47.73 -6.70
N ALA A 32 20.62 48.89 -6.45
CA ALA A 32 19.90 50.08 -5.98
C ALA A 32 18.89 50.62 -7.00
N LYS A 33 19.11 50.35 -8.30
CA LYS A 33 18.29 50.87 -9.40
C LYS A 33 16.93 50.19 -9.51
N TRP A 34 16.93 48.85 -9.42
CA TRP A 34 15.72 48.05 -9.59
C TRP A 34 15.20 47.46 -8.28
N ARG A 35 16.01 47.55 -7.22
CA ARG A 35 15.74 46.98 -5.88
C ARG A 35 15.45 45.47 -5.94
N LEU A 36 16.24 44.77 -6.73
CA LEU A 36 16.18 43.32 -6.92
C LEU A 36 17.40 42.66 -6.27
N CYS A 37 17.22 41.45 -5.75
CA CYS A 37 18.36 40.59 -5.41
C CYS A 37 19.09 40.14 -6.68
N GLU A 38 20.33 39.68 -6.54
CA GLU A 38 21.14 39.26 -7.70
C GLU A 38 20.44 38.22 -8.60
N PRO A 39 19.82 37.13 -8.09
CA PRO A 39 19.08 36.20 -8.94
C PRO A 39 17.95 36.85 -9.74
N HIS A 40 17.19 37.76 -9.12
CA HIS A 40 16.08 38.44 -9.79
C HIS A 40 16.55 39.53 -10.75
N ASP A 41 17.66 40.20 -10.47
CA ASP A 41 18.28 41.15 -11.40
C ASP A 41 18.76 40.43 -12.67
N GLN A 42 19.34 39.23 -12.54
CA GLN A 42 19.70 38.37 -13.67
C GLN A 42 18.46 37.86 -14.44
N GLN A 43 17.38 37.48 -13.75
CA GLN A 43 16.12 37.07 -14.41
C GLN A 43 15.47 38.23 -15.15
N PHE A 44 15.40 39.41 -14.53
CA PHE A 44 14.91 40.62 -15.16
C PHE A 44 15.78 41.00 -16.37
N GLY A 45 17.09 40.83 -16.27
CA GLY A 45 18.05 40.99 -17.36
C GLY A 45 17.76 40.11 -18.58
N ARG A 46 17.29 38.88 -18.38
CA ARG A 46 16.86 37.98 -19.46
C ARG A 46 15.47 38.35 -19.99
N TRP A 47 14.53 38.62 -19.10
CA TRP A 47 13.16 39.01 -19.44
C TRP A 47 13.13 40.29 -20.28
N ARG A 48 13.87 41.34 -19.86
CA ARG A 48 13.98 42.61 -20.60
C ARG A 48 14.57 42.43 -22.00
N ALA A 49 15.54 41.51 -22.14
CA ALA A 49 16.18 41.23 -23.42
C ALA A 49 15.22 40.52 -24.38
N SER A 50 14.48 39.51 -23.88
CA SER A 50 13.50 38.77 -24.68
C SER A 50 12.31 39.62 -25.15
N ARG A 51 11.83 40.54 -24.32
CA ARG A 51 10.62 41.34 -24.59
C ARG A 51 10.91 42.77 -25.06
N LYS A 52 12.19 43.14 -25.16
CA LYS A 52 12.65 44.51 -25.51
C LYS A 52 11.96 45.62 -24.70
N THR A 53 11.69 45.37 -23.42
CA THR A 53 11.01 46.32 -22.51
C THR A 53 11.82 46.54 -21.24
N ARG A 54 11.66 47.71 -20.61
CA ARG A 54 12.23 48.04 -19.29
C ARG A 54 11.18 48.07 -18.18
N ASP A 55 10.00 47.53 -18.45
CA ASP A 55 8.89 47.47 -17.51
C ASP A 55 9.21 46.53 -16.33
N VAL A 56 9.72 47.11 -15.26
CA VAL A 56 10.02 46.37 -14.03
C VAL A 56 8.73 45.94 -13.32
N GLU A 57 7.63 46.69 -13.42
CA GLU A 57 6.36 46.32 -12.77
C GLU A 57 5.71 45.11 -13.46
N GLY A 58 5.77 45.05 -14.79
CA GLY A 58 5.36 43.87 -15.56
C GLY A 58 6.23 42.63 -15.30
N PHE A 59 7.51 42.81 -14.95
CA PHE A 59 8.32 41.72 -14.44
C PHE A 59 7.90 41.32 -13.02
N LEU A 60 7.76 42.28 -12.09
CA LEU A 60 7.40 42.02 -10.70
C LEU A 60 6.04 41.29 -10.56
N SER A 61 5.08 41.59 -11.42
CA SER A 61 3.77 40.92 -11.43
C SER A 61 3.82 39.45 -11.86
N SER A 62 4.88 39.03 -12.56
CA SER A 62 5.06 37.65 -13.05
C SER A 62 6.23 36.91 -12.38
N ALA A 63 7.12 37.63 -11.69
CA ALA A 63 8.29 37.08 -11.02
C ALA A 63 7.89 36.25 -9.80
N ARG A 64 8.47 35.05 -9.68
CA ARG A 64 8.32 34.18 -8.51
C ARG A 64 9.47 34.41 -7.53
N PRO A 65 9.25 34.28 -6.21
CA PRO A 65 10.33 34.46 -5.24
C PRO A 65 11.41 33.39 -5.41
N PHE A 66 12.64 33.76 -5.06
CA PHE A 66 13.71 32.78 -4.97
C PHE A 66 13.49 31.94 -3.70
N VAL A 67 13.46 30.62 -3.85
CA VAL A 67 13.18 29.67 -2.76
C VAL A 67 14.31 28.64 -2.67
N ARG A 68 14.67 28.24 -1.44
CA ARG A 68 15.68 27.20 -1.22
C ARG A 68 15.18 25.83 -1.65
N ILE A 69 16.08 24.84 -1.77
CA ILE A 69 15.75 23.49 -2.26
C ILE A 69 14.64 22.78 -1.46
N HIS A 70 14.44 23.14 -0.19
CA HIS A 70 13.38 22.61 0.69
C HIS A 70 12.12 23.50 0.77
N GLN A 71 12.00 24.54 -0.07
CA GLN A 71 10.89 25.49 -0.05
C GLN A 71 10.22 25.62 -1.42
N PHE A 72 8.90 25.69 -1.49
CA PHE A 72 8.19 26.04 -2.72
C PHE A 72 7.38 27.32 -2.51
N SER A 73 6.92 27.94 -3.59
CA SER A 73 6.08 29.14 -3.54
C SER A 73 4.85 28.96 -4.41
N LEU A 74 3.72 29.45 -3.90
CA LEU A 74 2.43 29.52 -4.60
C LEU A 74 2.14 30.94 -5.11
N ALA A 75 3.14 31.83 -5.09
CA ALA A 75 3.03 33.16 -5.67
C ALA A 75 2.75 33.09 -7.17
N GLY A 76 1.79 33.90 -7.64
CA GLY A 76 1.36 33.93 -9.04
C GLY A 76 0.58 32.69 -9.49
N ILE A 77 0.18 31.80 -8.58
CA ILE A 77 -0.75 30.70 -8.87
C ILE A 77 -2.19 31.20 -8.66
N ASP A 78 -3.09 30.79 -9.56
CA ASP A 78 -4.53 31.05 -9.48
C ASP A 78 -5.09 30.69 -8.08
N PRO A 79 -6.00 31.51 -7.49
CA PRO A 79 -6.54 31.25 -6.16
C PRO A 79 -7.21 29.88 -6.00
N GLY A 80 -7.92 29.39 -7.00
CA GLY A 80 -8.57 28.07 -6.98
C GLY A 80 -7.54 26.95 -6.95
N LEU A 81 -6.61 26.96 -7.89
CA LEU A 81 -5.51 26.00 -7.93
C LEU A 81 -4.65 26.04 -6.65
N ARG A 82 -4.41 27.24 -6.11
CA ARG A 82 -3.69 27.41 -4.84
C ARG A 82 -4.41 26.72 -3.69
N ALA A 83 -5.72 26.89 -3.58
CA ALA A 83 -6.52 26.25 -2.54
C ALA A 83 -6.50 24.72 -2.68
N GLU A 84 -6.63 24.20 -3.90
CA GLU A 84 -6.50 22.76 -4.17
C GLU A 84 -5.15 22.21 -3.75
N ILE A 85 -4.05 22.89 -4.11
CA ILE A 85 -2.70 22.45 -3.75
C ILE A 85 -2.53 22.42 -2.23
N VAL A 86 -2.93 23.48 -1.52
CA VAL A 86 -2.82 23.53 -0.05
C VAL A 86 -3.64 22.39 0.57
N TYR A 87 -4.88 22.21 0.15
CA TYR A 87 -5.75 21.15 0.63
C TYR A 87 -5.16 19.75 0.39
N VAL A 88 -4.64 19.49 -0.82
CA VAL A 88 -4.02 18.21 -1.17
C VAL A 88 -2.77 17.96 -0.33
N LEU A 89 -1.93 18.97 -0.12
CA LEU A 89 -0.72 18.83 0.68
C LEU A 89 -1.05 18.55 2.16
N GLN A 90 -2.07 19.21 2.71
CA GLN A 90 -2.56 18.94 4.06
C GLN A 90 -3.05 17.49 4.20
N ARG A 91 -3.91 17.03 3.28
CA ARG A 91 -4.43 15.66 3.31
C ARG A 91 -3.33 14.61 3.11
N ARG A 92 -2.36 14.91 2.25
CA ARG A 92 -1.22 14.04 2.01
C ARG A 92 -0.32 13.91 3.25
N ASP A 93 -0.13 15.01 3.98
CA ASP A 93 0.62 15.03 5.25
C ASP A 93 -0.11 14.23 6.35
N GLU A 94 -1.43 14.41 6.46
CA GLU A 94 -2.29 13.63 7.36
C GLU A 94 -2.24 12.11 7.06
N ASP A 95 -2.20 11.74 5.77
CA ASP A 95 -2.04 10.36 5.31
C ASP A 95 -0.61 9.81 5.54
N GLY A 96 0.33 10.62 6.04
CA GLY A 96 1.70 10.23 6.36
C GLY A 96 2.64 10.13 5.14
N PHE A 97 2.26 10.70 4.00
CA PHE A 97 3.12 10.71 2.82
C PHE A 97 4.12 11.87 2.86
N PRO A 98 5.38 11.64 2.43
CA PRO A 98 6.37 12.71 2.39
C PRO A 98 5.97 13.80 1.39
N LEU A 99 6.22 15.05 1.81
CA LEU A 99 6.09 16.24 0.98
C LEU A 99 7.46 16.59 0.39
N ASN A 100 7.62 16.48 -0.92
CA ASN A 100 8.85 16.86 -1.63
C ASN A 100 8.67 18.20 -2.37
N PRO A 101 9.28 19.31 -1.87
CA PRO A 101 9.21 20.63 -2.50
C PRO A 101 9.64 20.65 -3.97
N THR A 102 10.60 19.81 -4.37
CA THR A 102 11.08 19.74 -5.76
C THR A 102 10.03 19.16 -6.70
N VAL A 103 9.31 18.13 -6.24
CA VAL A 103 8.19 17.54 -6.99
C VAL A 103 7.02 18.53 -7.08
N ILE A 104 6.70 19.20 -5.98
CA ILE A 104 5.66 20.23 -5.93
C ILE A 104 5.98 21.36 -6.93
N ARG A 105 7.23 21.86 -6.96
CA ARG A 105 7.67 22.86 -7.96
C ARG A 105 7.52 22.35 -9.39
N THR A 106 7.79 21.08 -9.65
CA THR A 106 7.67 20.47 -10.98
C THR A 106 6.21 20.45 -11.44
N VAL A 107 5.28 20.05 -10.58
CA VAL A 107 3.83 20.08 -10.88
C VAL A 107 3.34 21.51 -11.07
N LEU A 108 3.72 22.44 -10.19
CA LEU A 108 3.38 23.87 -10.29
C LEU A 108 3.87 24.51 -11.59
N LYS A 109 5.06 24.12 -12.05
CA LYS A 109 5.63 24.59 -13.31
C LYS A 109 4.77 24.12 -14.48
N LYS A 110 4.41 22.83 -14.52
CA LYS A 110 3.51 22.28 -15.54
C LYS A 110 2.15 22.96 -15.55
N CYS A 111 1.57 23.21 -14.38
CA CYS A 111 0.28 23.90 -14.31
C CYS A 111 0.37 25.29 -14.95
N GLY A 112 1.46 26.02 -14.68
CA GLY A 112 1.70 27.33 -15.30
C GLY A 112 1.98 27.26 -16.81
N GLU A 113 2.75 26.27 -17.28
CA GLU A 113 3.09 26.10 -18.70
C GLU A 113 1.88 25.70 -19.55
N HIS A 114 0.97 24.90 -19.00
CA HIS A 114 -0.20 24.38 -19.71
C HIS A 114 -1.50 25.12 -19.38
N GLY A 115 -1.46 26.16 -18.53
CA GLY A 115 -2.65 26.92 -18.14
C GLY A 115 -3.68 26.10 -17.34
N ILE A 116 -3.22 25.09 -16.60
CA ILE A 116 -4.08 24.23 -15.79
C ILE A 116 -4.67 25.04 -14.63
N SER A 117 -5.99 24.97 -14.48
CA SER A 117 -6.75 25.69 -13.44
C SER A 117 -7.14 24.80 -12.25
N SER A 118 -7.16 23.48 -12.45
CA SER A 118 -7.40 22.47 -11.40
C SER A 118 -6.47 21.27 -11.56
N LEU A 119 -5.99 20.71 -10.44
CA LEU A 119 -5.23 19.46 -10.43
C LEU A 119 -6.07 18.26 -10.94
N LEU A 120 -7.40 18.38 -11.00
CA LEU A 120 -8.28 17.37 -11.59
C LEU A 120 -8.18 17.29 -13.12
N GLU A 121 -7.61 18.30 -13.79
CA GLU A 121 -7.37 18.27 -15.23
C GLU A 121 -6.28 17.26 -15.62
N PHE A 122 -5.43 16.82 -14.68
CA PHE A 122 -4.51 15.71 -14.91
C PHE A 122 -5.28 14.39 -14.93
N THR A 123 -5.47 13.83 -16.12
CA THR A 123 -6.27 12.62 -16.30
C THR A 123 -5.58 11.37 -15.75
N GLU A 124 -6.37 10.34 -15.43
CA GLU A 124 -5.81 9.05 -14.99
C GLU A 124 -4.88 8.44 -16.02
N ALA A 125 -5.25 8.54 -17.30
CA ALA A 125 -4.48 8.01 -18.41
C ALA A 125 -3.09 8.66 -18.47
N GLU A 126 -3.01 9.98 -18.38
CA GLU A 126 -1.75 10.72 -18.38
C GLU A 126 -0.86 10.36 -17.19
N VAL A 127 -1.46 10.25 -16.00
CA VAL A 127 -0.73 9.89 -14.78
C VAL A 127 -0.27 8.42 -14.81
N ALA A 128 -1.05 7.53 -15.41
CA ALA A 128 -0.73 6.10 -15.53
C ALA A 128 0.48 5.82 -16.44
N VAL A 129 0.63 6.58 -17.53
CA VAL A 129 1.72 6.39 -18.51
C VAL A 129 3.04 7.05 -18.12
N MET A 130 3.09 7.79 -17.00
CA MET A 130 4.34 8.42 -16.56
C MET A 130 5.45 7.38 -16.35
N PRO A 131 6.74 7.71 -16.60
CA PRO A 131 7.86 6.81 -16.37
C PRO A 131 8.15 6.62 -14.87
N ARG A 132 8.80 5.50 -14.50
CA ARG A 132 9.12 5.18 -13.09
C ARG A 132 10.01 6.24 -12.41
N SER A 133 10.86 6.92 -13.17
CA SER A 133 11.68 8.05 -12.70
C SER A 133 10.87 9.22 -12.15
N ARG A 134 9.56 9.30 -12.46
CA ARG A 134 8.62 10.31 -11.96
C ARG A 134 7.60 9.70 -10.97
N SER A 135 8.02 8.70 -10.20
CA SER A 135 7.17 8.01 -9.23
C SER A 135 6.56 8.94 -8.17
N GLU A 136 7.34 9.89 -7.66
CA GLU A 136 6.87 10.85 -6.64
C GLU A 136 5.84 11.84 -7.21
N GLU A 137 6.07 12.34 -8.42
CA GLU A 137 5.10 13.20 -9.11
C GLU A 137 3.79 12.45 -9.37
N ARG A 138 3.90 11.21 -9.84
CA ARG A 138 2.75 10.32 -10.01
C ARG A 138 2.01 10.09 -8.70
N SER A 139 2.74 9.91 -7.60
CA SER A 139 2.15 9.75 -6.27
C SER A 139 1.39 11.02 -5.85
N LEU A 140 1.99 12.20 -6.02
CA LEU A 140 1.35 13.47 -5.69
C LEU A 140 0.07 13.69 -6.50
N LEU A 141 0.10 13.49 -7.82
CA LEU A 141 -1.08 13.68 -8.69
C LEU A 141 -2.19 12.67 -8.40
N ARG A 142 -1.83 11.43 -8.00
CA ARG A 142 -2.82 10.44 -7.55
C ARG A 142 -3.49 10.85 -6.23
N SER A 143 -2.72 11.30 -5.25
CA SER A 143 -3.28 11.85 -4.00
C SER A 143 -4.15 13.07 -4.29
N ALA A 144 -3.70 13.97 -5.17
CA ALA A 144 -4.46 15.15 -5.57
C ALA A 144 -5.84 14.76 -6.10
N ARG A 145 -5.88 13.89 -7.11
CA ARG A 145 -7.12 13.42 -7.70
C ARG A 145 -8.02 12.75 -6.67
N LEU A 146 -7.47 11.87 -5.83
CA LEU A 146 -8.21 11.21 -4.76
C LEU A 146 -8.90 12.21 -3.81
N HIS A 147 -8.14 13.12 -3.22
CA HIS A 147 -8.68 14.04 -2.21
C HIS A 147 -9.62 15.08 -2.82
N LEU A 148 -9.33 15.56 -4.04
CA LEU A 148 -10.18 16.52 -4.72
C LEU A 148 -11.47 15.90 -5.24
N THR A 149 -11.46 14.67 -5.74
CA THR A 149 -12.69 13.95 -6.09
C THR A 149 -13.56 13.72 -4.86
N ARG A 150 -12.97 13.32 -3.72
CA ARG A 150 -13.71 13.22 -2.44
C ARG A 150 -14.28 14.56 -1.98
N LEU A 151 -13.50 15.64 -2.06
CA LEU A 151 -13.93 16.98 -1.69
C LEU A 151 -15.10 17.44 -2.56
N ARG A 152 -14.98 17.23 -3.88
CA ARG A 152 -16.01 17.61 -4.85
C ARG A 152 -17.30 16.84 -4.63
N ALA A 153 -17.23 15.53 -4.43
CA ALA A 153 -18.41 14.72 -4.11
C ALA A 153 -19.15 15.22 -2.86
N ARG A 154 -18.40 15.54 -1.79
CA ARG A 154 -18.98 16.14 -0.56
C ARG A 154 -19.58 17.52 -0.80
N TYR A 155 -18.91 18.36 -1.59
CA TYR A 155 -19.38 19.71 -1.90
C TYR A 155 -20.66 19.70 -2.73
N ASP A 156 -20.74 18.83 -3.74
CA ASP A 156 -21.91 18.69 -4.61
C ASP A 156 -23.07 17.94 -3.92
N GLY A 157 -22.89 17.48 -2.67
CA GLY A 157 -23.89 16.69 -1.93
C GLY A 157 -24.16 15.32 -2.53
N LEU A 158 -23.27 14.84 -3.42
CA LEU A 158 -23.41 13.55 -4.08
C LEU A 158 -23.00 12.43 -3.12
N ASP A 159 -23.90 11.49 -2.86
CA ASP A 159 -23.53 10.25 -2.20
C ASP A 159 -22.78 9.35 -3.20
N PRO A 160 -21.47 9.09 -3.00
CA PRO A 160 -20.68 8.27 -3.92
C PRO A 160 -21.14 6.80 -3.99
N THR A 161 -22.09 6.42 -3.15
CA THR A 161 -22.67 5.08 -3.07
C THR A 161 -24.03 4.94 -3.76
N GLU A 162 -24.61 6.02 -4.31
CA GLU A 162 -25.90 5.95 -5.02
C GLU A 162 -25.81 5.08 -6.28
N SER A 163 -24.77 5.28 -7.08
CA SER A 163 -24.55 4.53 -8.32
C SER A 163 -24.24 3.05 -8.06
N ASP A 164 -24.21 2.22 -9.11
CA ASP A 164 -23.80 0.81 -9.01
C ASP A 164 -22.30 0.59 -9.25
N VAL A 165 -21.54 1.66 -9.48
CA VAL A 165 -20.09 1.59 -9.66
C VAL A 165 -19.43 2.55 -8.69
N TRP A 166 -18.88 2.00 -7.62
CA TRP A 166 -18.26 2.80 -6.56
C TRP A 166 -16.77 2.89 -6.77
N ASP A 167 -16.23 4.10 -6.63
CA ASP A 167 -14.79 4.30 -6.59
C ASP A 167 -14.26 3.99 -5.17
N THR A 168 -13.44 2.96 -5.06
CA THR A 168 -12.86 2.51 -3.77
C THR A 168 -12.02 3.58 -3.11
N ALA A 169 -11.40 4.44 -3.91
CA ALA A 169 -10.61 5.55 -3.44
C ALA A 169 -11.54 6.63 -2.89
N VAL A 170 -12.64 6.97 -3.56
CA VAL A 170 -13.61 7.93 -3.00
C VAL A 170 -14.19 7.45 -1.66
N LEU A 171 -14.47 6.16 -1.53
CA LEU A 171 -14.98 5.55 -0.30
C LEU A 171 -13.95 5.41 0.83
N GLY A 172 -12.66 5.54 0.56
CA GLY A 172 -11.63 5.40 1.59
C GLY A 172 -11.41 3.98 2.12
N LEU A 173 -11.89 2.97 1.40
CA LEU A 173 -11.69 1.57 1.79
C LEU A 173 -10.21 1.20 1.80
N GLU A 174 -9.79 0.33 2.72
CA GLU A 174 -8.43 -0.19 2.74
C GLU A 174 -8.16 -1.13 1.55
N ALA A 175 -6.93 -1.14 1.03
CA ALA A 175 -6.59 -2.01 -0.10
C ALA A 175 -6.64 -3.51 0.24
N SER A 176 -6.23 -3.89 1.46
CA SER A 176 -6.21 -5.28 1.93
C SER A 176 -6.00 -5.35 3.45
N ARG A 177 -6.59 -6.35 4.11
CA ARG A 177 -6.36 -6.65 5.54
C ARG A 177 -4.89 -6.81 5.93
N GLN A 178 -4.02 -7.23 4.99
CA GLN A 178 -2.57 -7.37 5.22
C GLN A 178 -1.77 -6.09 4.94
N ARG A 179 -2.39 -5.11 4.27
CA ARG A 179 -1.77 -3.83 3.87
C ARG A 179 -2.76 -2.70 4.16
N ARG A 180 -2.70 -2.20 5.40
CA ARG A 180 -3.54 -1.12 5.93
C ARG A 180 -3.17 0.25 5.35
N TYR A 181 -3.19 0.36 4.02
CA TYR A 181 -3.12 1.64 3.33
C TYR A 181 -4.45 1.85 2.59
N PRO A 182 -4.93 3.11 2.50
CA PRO A 182 -6.12 3.43 1.71
C PRO A 182 -5.99 2.92 0.28
N ALA A 183 -7.08 2.39 -0.28
CA ALA A 183 -7.14 2.08 -1.69
C ALA A 183 -7.03 3.38 -2.49
N VAL A 184 -5.96 3.51 -3.27
CA VAL A 184 -5.72 4.71 -4.10
C VAL A 184 -6.39 4.59 -5.47
N ARG A 185 -6.89 3.39 -5.83
CA ARG A 185 -7.52 3.13 -7.13
C ARG A 185 -8.43 1.90 -7.09
N GLY A 186 -9.37 1.91 -8.03
CA GLY A 186 -10.17 0.76 -8.40
C GLY A 186 -11.64 0.97 -8.11
N THR A 187 -12.47 0.15 -8.75
CA THR A 187 -13.91 0.21 -8.60
C THR A 187 -14.45 -1.05 -7.93
N LEU A 188 -15.60 -0.88 -7.27
CA LEU A 188 -16.54 -1.94 -6.92
C LEU A 188 -17.73 -1.82 -7.87
N ASP A 189 -17.94 -2.84 -8.70
CA ASP A 189 -19.01 -2.86 -9.70
C ASP A 189 -20.10 -3.83 -9.26
N PHE A 190 -21.27 -3.28 -8.92
CA PHE A 190 -22.46 -4.00 -8.49
C PHE A 190 -23.43 -4.29 -9.64
N THR A 191 -23.15 -3.80 -10.86
CA THR A 191 -24.03 -3.92 -12.04
C THR A 191 -24.38 -5.38 -12.34
N ALA A 192 -23.42 -6.29 -12.12
CA ALA A 192 -23.59 -7.72 -12.37
C ALA A 192 -24.42 -8.47 -11.29
N VAL A 193 -24.82 -7.80 -10.21
CA VAL A 193 -25.73 -8.33 -9.18
C VAL A 193 -27.16 -8.05 -9.64
N SER A 194 -27.80 -9.03 -10.29
CA SER A 194 -29.06 -8.83 -11.02
C SER A 194 -30.30 -8.65 -10.13
N LEU A 195 -30.35 -9.27 -8.95
CA LEU A 195 -31.50 -9.17 -8.06
C LEU A 195 -31.43 -7.88 -7.22
N PRO A 196 -32.43 -6.98 -7.29
CA PRO A 196 -32.38 -5.68 -6.61
C PRO A 196 -32.19 -5.77 -5.10
N TRP A 197 -32.91 -6.69 -4.43
CA TRP A 197 -32.82 -6.85 -2.97
C TRP A 197 -31.42 -7.33 -2.52
N VAL A 198 -30.80 -8.24 -3.28
CA VAL A 198 -29.41 -8.67 -3.02
C VAL A 198 -28.44 -7.53 -3.26
N LYS A 199 -28.65 -6.74 -4.33
CA LYS A 199 -27.79 -5.59 -4.64
C LYS A 199 -27.83 -4.55 -3.50
N THR A 200 -29.02 -4.19 -3.03
CA THR A 200 -29.19 -3.29 -1.88
C THR A 200 -28.49 -3.85 -0.65
N LEU A 201 -28.65 -5.14 -0.36
CA LEU A 201 -28.03 -5.80 0.78
C LEU A 201 -26.49 -5.74 0.72
N VAL A 202 -25.87 -6.03 -0.42
CA VAL A 202 -24.41 -5.99 -0.56
C VAL A 202 -23.89 -4.56 -0.48
N LYS A 203 -24.58 -3.59 -1.12
CA LYS A 203 -24.22 -2.16 -1.01
C LYS A 203 -24.25 -1.73 0.46
N GLU A 204 -25.29 -2.07 1.20
CA GLU A 204 -25.41 -1.71 2.61
C GLU A 204 -24.36 -2.40 3.49
N TRP A 205 -24.06 -3.67 3.23
CA TRP A 205 -22.98 -4.37 3.91
C TRP A 205 -21.63 -3.68 3.71
N VAL A 206 -21.30 -3.25 2.49
CA VAL A 206 -20.05 -2.51 2.23
C VAL A 206 -20.03 -1.16 2.96
N ARG A 207 -21.16 -0.45 3.03
CA ARG A 207 -21.25 0.84 3.76
C ARG A 207 -21.01 0.68 5.26
N GLN A 208 -21.67 -0.29 5.89
CA GLN A 208 -21.64 -0.42 7.34
C GLN A 208 -20.40 -1.13 7.87
N THR A 209 -19.82 -2.06 7.10
CA THR A 209 -18.68 -2.86 7.56
C THR A 209 -17.33 -2.36 7.08
N GLU A 210 -17.31 -1.39 6.16
CA GLU A 210 -16.12 -0.78 5.55
C GLU A 210 -15.00 -1.81 5.26
N PRO A 211 -15.30 -2.89 4.52
CA PRO A 211 -14.37 -3.98 4.32
C PRO A 211 -13.19 -3.54 3.43
N ASP A 212 -12.06 -4.24 3.52
CA ASP A 212 -10.99 -4.06 2.55
C ASP A 212 -11.46 -4.40 1.12
N VAL A 213 -10.87 -3.76 0.11
CA VAL A 213 -11.29 -3.88 -1.30
C VAL A 213 -11.26 -5.33 -1.79
N ALA A 214 -10.31 -6.16 -1.33
CA ALA A 214 -10.25 -7.55 -1.74
C ALA A 214 -11.43 -8.36 -1.16
N THR A 215 -11.79 -8.10 0.10
CA THR A 215 -12.96 -8.71 0.74
C THR A 215 -14.27 -8.24 0.10
N ALA A 216 -14.41 -6.93 -0.18
CA ALA A 216 -15.58 -6.37 -0.88
C ALA A 216 -15.80 -7.02 -2.25
N ARG A 217 -14.74 -7.16 -3.07
CA ARG A 217 -14.83 -7.83 -4.38
C ARG A 217 -15.23 -9.30 -4.28
N ARG A 218 -14.75 -10.01 -3.25
CA ARG A 218 -15.13 -11.41 -3.03
C ARG A 218 -16.59 -11.54 -2.60
N MET A 219 -17.09 -10.59 -1.80
CA MET A 219 -18.50 -10.53 -1.42
C MET A 219 -19.39 -10.28 -2.66
N ILE A 220 -19.04 -9.29 -3.48
CA ILE A 220 -19.75 -8.99 -4.73
C ILE A 220 -19.77 -10.21 -5.67
N LEU A 221 -18.65 -10.94 -5.79
CA LEU A 221 -18.60 -12.17 -6.57
C LEU A 221 -19.53 -13.26 -6.00
N ALA A 222 -19.53 -13.45 -4.68
CA ALA A 222 -20.42 -14.40 -4.02
C ALA A 222 -21.90 -14.04 -4.25
N ALA A 223 -22.26 -12.77 -4.09
CA ALA A 223 -23.60 -12.26 -4.34
C ALA A 223 -24.02 -12.39 -5.81
N LYS A 224 -23.12 -12.08 -6.76
CA LYS A 224 -23.35 -12.30 -8.20
C LYS A 224 -23.66 -13.76 -8.52
N VAL A 225 -22.94 -14.69 -7.91
CA VAL A 225 -23.14 -16.13 -8.11
C VAL A 225 -24.45 -16.58 -7.48
N ALA A 226 -24.77 -16.09 -6.29
CA ALA A 226 -26.05 -16.34 -5.64
C ALA A 226 -27.22 -15.80 -6.48
N CYS A 227 -27.14 -14.57 -6.99
CA CYS A 227 -28.13 -14.01 -7.91
C CYS A 227 -28.36 -14.91 -9.12
N ARG A 228 -27.32 -15.42 -9.76
CA ARG A 228 -27.47 -16.36 -10.88
C ARG A 228 -28.21 -17.64 -10.49
N ALA A 229 -27.93 -18.19 -9.31
CA ALA A 229 -28.62 -19.37 -8.81
C ALA A 229 -30.11 -19.07 -8.53
N LEU A 230 -30.38 -17.93 -7.90
CA LEU A 230 -31.72 -17.51 -7.50
C LEU A 230 -32.59 -17.05 -8.66
N SER A 231 -32.03 -16.41 -9.68
CA SER A 231 -32.76 -15.99 -10.89
C SER A 231 -33.38 -17.16 -11.67
N THR A 232 -32.90 -18.38 -11.45
CA THR A 232 -33.51 -19.59 -12.05
C THR A 232 -34.65 -20.20 -11.21
N ARG A 233 -35.00 -19.56 -10.09
CA ARG A 233 -35.98 -20.07 -9.11
C ARG A 233 -37.15 -19.11 -9.02
N THR A 234 -38.34 -19.62 -8.72
CA THR A 234 -39.57 -18.82 -8.58
C THR A 234 -39.46 -17.78 -7.45
N GLY A 235 -38.83 -18.12 -6.33
CA GLY A 235 -38.58 -17.20 -5.21
C GLY A 235 -37.40 -16.24 -5.39
N GLY A 236 -36.70 -16.25 -6.53
CA GLY A 236 -35.55 -15.36 -6.74
C GLY A 236 -35.92 -13.87 -6.76
N HIS A 237 -37.09 -13.55 -7.33
CA HIS A 237 -37.61 -12.19 -7.44
C HIS A 237 -38.53 -11.77 -6.29
N ASP A 238 -39.10 -12.74 -5.57
CA ASP A 238 -39.92 -12.53 -4.38
C ASP A 238 -39.22 -13.15 -3.16
N PRO A 239 -38.51 -12.35 -2.34
CA PRO A 239 -37.75 -12.84 -1.20
C PRO A 239 -38.60 -13.63 -0.19
N ALA A 240 -39.92 -13.42 -0.15
CA ALA A 240 -40.85 -14.13 0.75
C ALA A 240 -41.06 -15.60 0.40
N GLN A 241 -40.73 -16.01 -0.82
CA GLN A 241 -40.86 -17.40 -1.28
C GLN A 241 -39.56 -18.19 -1.16
N LEU A 242 -38.47 -17.58 -0.68
CA LEU A 242 -37.19 -18.25 -0.53
C LEU A 242 -37.25 -19.30 0.57
N GLY A 243 -36.79 -20.51 0.24
CA GLY A 243 -36.69 -21.61 1.19
C GLY A 243 -35.33 -22.29 1.18
N LEU A 244 -35.24 -23.43 1.88
CA LEU A 244 -34.01 -24.20 1.97
C LEU A 244 -33.50 -24.68 0.60
N ALA A 245 -34.40 -25.04 -0.32
CA ALA A 245 -34.04 -25.51 -1.66
C ALA A 245 -33.36 -24.44 -2.51
N ASP A 246 -33.75 -23.16 -2.35
CA ASP A 246 -33.11 -22.02 -3.00
C ASP A 246 -31.70 -21.81 -2.45
N MET A 247 -31.53 -21.91 -1.12
CA MET A 247 -30.21 -21.85 -0.50
C MET A 247 -29.30 -23.00 -0.95
N SER A 248 -29.82 -24.22 -1.05
CA SER A 248 -29.07 -25.36 -1.59
C SER A 248 -28.62 -25.11 -3.04
N ALA A 249 -29.42 -24.41 -3.84
CA ALA A 249 -29.03 -24.02 -5.20
C ALA A 249 -27.88 -22.99 -5.22
N VAL A 250 -27.92 -22.00 -4.32
CA VAL A 250 -26.82 -21.05 -4.12
C VAL A 250 -25.53 -21.76 -3.72
N VAL A 251 -25.61 -22.65 -2.72
CA VAL A 251 -24.47 -23.45 -2.25
C VAL A 251 -23.89 -24.28 -3.39
N LYS A 252 -24.74 -24.95 -4.17
CA LYS A 252 -24.32 -25.72 -5.35
C LYS A 252 -23.57 -24.85 -6.34
N GLN A 253 -24.04 -23.65 -6.65
CA GLN A 253 -23.33 -22.76 -7.57
C GLN A 253 -22.01 -22.22 -7.01
N ILE A 254 -21.94 -21.91 -5.72
CA ILE A 254 -20.67 -21.54 -5.08
C ILE A 254 -19.68 -22.73 -5.09
N SER A 255 -20.19 -23.95 -4.96
CA SER A 255 -19.36 -25.17 -5.00
C SER A 255 -18.74 -25.44 -6.38
N ASP A 256 -19.36 -24.98 -7.47
CA ASP A 256 -18.82 -25.08 -8.84
C ASP A 256 -18.20 -23.75 -9.32
N LEU A 257 -17.84 -22.85 -8.41
CA LEU A 257 -17.29 -21.55 -8.80
C LEU A 257 -16.01 -21.72 -9.63
N ARG A 258 -16.00 -21.10 -10.82
CA ARG A 258 -14.90 -21.16 -11.79
C ARG A 258 -14.25 -19.80 -12.02
N ARG A 259 -12.96 -19.83 -12.36
CA ARG A 259 -12.15 -18.70 -12.79
C ARG A 259 -12.44 -18.37 -14.25
N GLY A 260 -11.90 -17.25 -14.73
CA GLY A 260 -12.06 -16.82 -16.14
C GLY A 260 -11.47 -17.79 -17.17
N ASP A 261 -10.52 -18.64 -16.76
CA ASP A 261 -9.93 -19.71 -17.59
C ASP A 261 -10.78 -21.00 -17.60
N GLY A 262 -11.95 -21.01 -16.94
CA GLY A 262 -12.83 -22.16 -16.83
C GLY A 262 -12.44 -23.17 -15.75
N ALA A 263 -11.26 -23.03 -15.12
CA ALA A 263 -10.83 -23.91 -14.04
C ALA A 263 -11.61 -23.60 -12.75
N ARG A 264 -11.88 -24.63 -11.94
CA ARG A 264 -12.53 -24.46 -10.63
C ARG A 264 -11.60 -23.72 -9.67
N TYR A 265 -12.18 -22.85 -8.85
CA TYR A 265 -11.46 -22.30 -7.71
C TYR A 265 -11.10 -23.40 -6.70
N SER A 266 -10.01 -23.19 -5.97
CA SER A 266 -9.63 -24.09 -4.87
C SER A 266 -10.75 -24.21 -3.83
N ILE A 267 -10.81 -25.35 -3.15
CA ILE A 267 -11.79 -25.61 -2.09
C ILE A 267 -11.77 -24.51 -1.02
N THR A 268 -10.58 -24.01 -0.66
CA THR A 268 -10.40 -22.91 0.29
C THR A 268 -11.10 -21.63 -0.17
N MET A 269 -10.96 -21.27 -1.46
CA MET A 269 -11.59 -20.07 -1.99
C MET A 269 -13.11 -20.23 -2.11
N ARG A 270 -13.59 -21.41 -2.53
CA ARG A 270 -15.03 -21.71 -2.58
C ARG A 270 -15.66 -21.67 -1.19
N CYS A 271 -15.01 -22.24 -0.18
CA CYS A 271 -15.42 -22.12 1.22
C CYS A 271 -15.41 -20.67 1.71
N ALA A 272 -14.43 -19.86 1.30
CA ALA A 272 -14.39 -18.44 1.66
C ALA A 272 -15.58 -17.66 1.05
N HIS A 273 -15.96 -17.94 -0.19
CA HIS A 273 -17.14 -17.33 -0.80
C HIS A 273 -18.44 -17.80 -0.15
N LEU A 274 -18.57 -19.07 0.23
CA LEU A 274 -19.75 -19.54 0.96
C LEU A 274 -19.88 -18.87 2.32
N ARG A 275 -18.76 -18.68 3.04
CA ARG A 275 -18.74 -17.94 4.31
C ARG A 275 -19.19 -16.50 4.12
N LEU A 276 -18.62 -15.79 3.14
CA LEU A 276 -19.04 -14.41 2.84
C LEU A 276 -20.54 -14.33 2.51
N TRP A 277 -21.07 -15.25 1.71
CA TRP A 277 -22.50 -15.30 1.42
C TRP A 277 -23.34 -15.51 2.69
N ARG A 278 -22.95 -16.46 3.55
CA ARG A 278 -23.62 -16.67 4.84
C ARG A 278 -23.58 -15.42 5.70
N ASP A 279 -22.40 -14.81 5.84
CA ASP A 279 -22.19 -13.62 6.66
C ASP A 279 -23.02 -12.43 6.13
N LEU A 280 -23.24 -12.34 4.81
CA LEU A 280 -24.14 -11.35 4.19
C LEU A 280 -25.61 -11.58 4.56
N VAL A 281 -26.07 -12.83 4.55
CA VAL A 281 -27.45 -13.19 4.95
C VAL A 281 -27.65 -12.92 6.45
N GLU A 282 -26.67 -13.27 7.28
CA GLU A 282 -26.68 -12.97 8.72
C GLU A 282 -26.70 -11.45 8.98
N PHE A 283 -25.86 -10.69 8.26
CA PHE A 283 -25.89 -9.23 8.30
C PHE A 283 -27.28 -8.69 7.92
N GLY A 284 -27.84 -9.13 6.80
CA GLY A 284 -29.15 -8.64 6.36
C GLY A 284 -30.29 -8.90 7.34
N ARG A 285 -30.20 -9.99 8.11
CA ARG A 285 -31.12 -10.25 9.24
C ARG A 285 -30.86 -9.33 10.43
N SER A 286 -29.60 -9.04 10.74
CA SER A 286 -29.24 -8.16 11.87
C SER A 286 -29.63 -6.69 11.67
N VAL A 287 -29.79 -6.25 10.42
CA VAL A 287 -30.18 -4.87 10.07
C VAL A 287 -31.59 -4.80 9.45
N ASP A 288 -32.42 -5.83 9.66
CA ASP A 288 -33.82 -5.89 9.23
C ASP A 288 -34.09 -5.75 7.71
N LEU A 289 -33.04 -5.85 6.88
CA LEU A 289 -33.14 -5.81 5.42
C LEU A 289 -33.68 -7.12 4.82
N LEU A 290 -33.74 -8.20 5.60
CA LEU A 290 -34.22 -9.52 5.19
C LEU A 290 -35.48 -9.97 5.95
N ASN A 291 -36.28 -9.05 6.50
CA ASN A 291 -37.51 -9.37 7.25
C ASN A 291 -38.53 -10.17 6.43
N ALA A 292 -38.59 -9.94 5.12
CA ALA A 292 -39.46 -10.70 4.23
C ALA A 292 -38.94 -12.12 3.95
N VAL A 293 -37.65 -12.40 4.19
CA VAL A 293 -37.03 -13.68 3.84
C VAL A 293 -37.27 -14.71 4.95
N PRO A 294 -37.85 -15.88 4.64
CA PRO A 294 -38.05 -16.94 5.63
C PRO A 294 -36.75 -17.38 6.31
N GLY A 295 -36.85 -17.76 7.60
CA GLY A 295 -35.73 -18.26 8.38
C GLY A 295 -35.04 -19.49 7.77
N GLU A 296 -35.81 -20.31 7.03
CA GLU A 296 -35.38 -21.52 6.33
C GLU A 296 -34.34 -21.25 5.23
N PHE A 297 -34.29 -20.03 4.68
CA PHE A 297 -33.26 -19.60 3.74
C PHE A 297 -31.93 -19.36 4.49
N ALA A 298 -31.27 -20.43 4.90
CA ALA A 298 -30.05 -20.39 5.71
C ALA A 298 -29.04 -21.48 5.34
N VAL A 299 -27.74 -21.15 5.46
CA VAL A 299 -26.66 -22.13 5.23
C VAL A 299 -26.60 -23.10 6.40
N LEU A 300 -27.20 -24.28 6.24
CA LEU A 300 -27.15 -25.37 7.22
C LEU A 300 -25.79 -26.10 7.26
N SER A 301 -25.54 -26.84 8.34
CA SER A 301 -24.33 -27.65 8.56
C SER A 301 -24.13 -28.80 7.55
N THR A 302 -25.20 -29.18 6.84
CA THR A 302 -25.22 -30.16 5.75
C THR A 302 -24.68 -29.59 4.45
N HIS A 303 -24.62 -28.26 4.28
CA HIS A 303 -24.04 -27.58 3.13
C HIS A 303 -22.51 -27.55 3.23
N ARG A 304 -21.89 -28.74 3.18
CA ARG A 304 -20.44 -28.90 3.14
C ARG A 304 -19.97 -28.99 1.69
N LEU A 305 -18.86 -28.32 1.40
CA LEU A 305 -18.16 -28.54 0.15
C LEU A 305 -17.22 -29.73 0.34
N ASP A 306 -17.30 -30.72 -0.55
CA ASP A 306 -16.43 -31.87 -0.51
C ASP A 306 -14.97 -31.41 -0.63
N LYS A 307 -14.14 -31.87 0.31
CA LYS A 307 -12.69 -31.73 0.18
C LYS A 307 -12.24 -32.74 -0.88
N GLU A 308 -11.47 -32.27 -1.85
CA GLU A 308 -10.69 -33.16 -2.71
C GLU A 308 -9.83 -34.08 -1.81
N ASP A 309 -9.51 -35.27 -2.32
CA ASP A 309 -8.81 -36.31 -1.57
C ASP A 309 -7.60 -35.71 -0.81
N PRO A 310 -7.61 -35.74 0.55
CA PRO A 310 -6.55 -35.18 1.36
C PRO A 310 -5.16 -35.76 1.05
N GLU A 311 -5.08 -36.97 0.49
CA GLU A 311 -3.82 -37.58 0.10
C GLU A 311 -3.27 -36.99 -1.20
N GLN A 312 -4.13 -36.74 -2.20
CA GLN A 312 -3.74 -36.07 -3.44
C GLN A 312 -3.28 -34.62 -3.20
N GLU A 313 -3.90 -33.89 -2.27
CA GLU A 313 -3.51 -32.51 -1.94
C GLU A 313 -2.14 -32.44 -1.24
N LYS A 314 -1.76 -33.49 -0.49
CA LYS A 314 -0.49 -33.54 0.26
C LYS A 314 0.69 -34.00 -0.60
N ALA A 315 0.49 -34.99 -1.47
CA ALA A 315 1.57 -35.59 -2.26
C ALA A 315 2.28 -34.59 -3.19
N GLY A 316 1.54 -33.61 -3.74
CA GLY A 316 2.11 -32.60 -4.66
C GLY A 316 2.80 -31.40 -4.00
N LYS A 317 2.85 -31.31 -2.67
CA LYS A 317 3.33 -30.11 -1.95
C LYS A 317 4.63 -30.30 -1.17
N ALA A 318 5.06 -31.54 -0.94
CA ALA A 318 6.32 -31.83 -0.25
C ALA A 318 7.50 -31.83 -1.23
N LEU A 319 8.65 -31.31 -0.80
CA LEU A 319 9.89 -31.46 -1.58
C LEU A 319 10.39 -32.91 -1.49
N PRO A 320 10.79 -33.53 -2.62
CA PRO A 320 11.39 -34.86 -2.59
C PRO A 320 12.66 -34.89 -1.74
N ALA A 321 12.93 -36.04 -1.10
CA ALA A 321 14.05 -36.18 -0.17
C ALA A 321 15.41 -35.96 -0.86
N GLU A 322 15.52 -36.33 -2.13
CA GLU A 322 16.69 -36.06 -2.98
C GLU A 322 16.93 -34.57 -3.21
N VAL A 323 15.87 -33.76 -3.33
CA VAL A 323 15.99 -32.30 -3.46
C VAL A 323 16.48 -31.71 -2.14
N ILE A 324 15.96 -32.18 -1.00
CA ILE A 324 16.43 -31.74 0.32
C ILE A 324 17.91 -32.09 0.50
N ARG A 325 18.32 -33.34 0.22
CA ARG A 325 19.74 -33.75 0.28
C ARG A 325 20.63 -32.91 -0.64
N PHE A 326 20.15 -32.60 -1.85
CA PHE A 326 20.89 -31.73 -2.77
C PHE A 326 21.07 -30.33 -2.21
N LEU A 327 20.01 -29.74 -1.63
CA LEU A 327 20.07 -28.41 -1.01
C LEU A 327 21.00 -28.40 0.21
N ASP A 328 20.92 -29.42 1.07
CA ASP A 328 21.82 -29.57 2.23
C ASP A 328 23.28 -29.67 1.79
N ALA A 329 23.58 -30.45 0.75
CA ALA A 329 24.94 -30.64 0.22
C ALA A 329 25.54 -29.40 -0.46
N HIS A 330 24.72 -28.39 -0.81
CA HIS A 330 25.13 -27.18 -1.50
C HIS A 330 24.76 -25.90 -0.73
N LEU A 331 24.51 -26.01 0.58
CA LEU A 331 24.05 -24.90 1.40
C LEU A 331 25.03 -23.72 1.39
N ASP A 332 26.34 -23.99 1.29
CA ASP A 332 27.42 -23.00 1.16
C ASP A 332 27.27 -22.08 -0.07
N ARG A 333 26.60 -22.58 -1.12
CA ARG A 333 26.32 -21.84 -2.35
C ARG A 333 25.05 -21.00 -2.24
N PHE A 334 24.26 -21.16 -1.18
CA PHE A 334 23.04 -20.39 -0.98
C PHE A 334 23.38 -18.95 -0.58
N ARG A 335 23.51 -18.09 -1.59
CA ARG A 335 23.88 -16.68 -1.46
C ARG A 335 22.83 -15.82 -2.19
N PRO A 336 22.06 -14.98 -1.48
CA PRO A 336 21.06 -14.13 -2.12
C PRO A 336 21.71 -12.99 -2.91
N THR A 337 21.12 -12.63 -4.05
CA THR A 337 21.45 -11.35 -4.72
C THR A 337 20.82 -10.22 -3.94
N VAL A 338 21.63 -9.40 -3.27
CA VAL A 338 21.15 -8.29 -2.45
C VAL A 338 21.42 -6.96 -3.17
N GLU A 339 20.38 -6.35 -3.73
CA GLU A 339 20.49 -5.06 -4.44
C GLU A 339 20.76 -3.87 -3.50
N ARG A 340 20.35 -3.98 -2.23
CA ARG A 340 20.56 -2.97 -1.18
C ARG A 340 21.09 -3.62 0.08
N VAL A 341 22.39 -3.49 0.29
CA VAL A 341 23.07 -3.97 1.49
C VAL A 341 22.85 -2.95 2.62
N ARG A 342 22.36 -3.41 3.78
CA ARG A 342 22.24 -2.55 4.97
C ARG A 342 23.64 -2.06 5.39
N VAL A 343 23.74 -0.81 5.83
CA VAL A 343 25.01 -0.26 6.35
C VAL A 343 25.50 -1.14 7.50
N GLY A 344 26.74 -1.64 7.40
CA GLY A 344 27.33 -2.54 8.39
C GLY A 344 27.12 -4.04 8.13
N TRP A 345 26.41 -4.42 7.06
CA TRP A 345 26.27 -5.81 6.61
C TRP A 345 27.06 -6.04 5.33
N SER A 346 27.51 -7.27 5.11
CA SER A 346 28.12 -7.74 3.87
C SER A 346 27.22 -8.77 3.18
N GLY A 347 27.51 -9.09 1.91
CA GLY A 347 26.81 -10.18 1.21
C GLY A 347 26.97 -11.55 1.88
N GLU A 348 28.07 -11.76 2.59
CA GLU A 348 28.31 -12.99 3.37
C GLU A 348 27.43 -13.07 4.61
N ASP A 349 27.09 -11.93 5.22
CA ASP A 349 26.15 -11.87 6.36
C ASP A 349 24.75 -12.27 5.91
N TYR A 350 24.32 -11.79 4.74
CA TYR A 350 23.06 -12.24 4.16
C TYR A 350 23.12 -13.74 3.81
N ALA A 351 24.20 -14.25 3.23
CA ALA A 351 24.33 -15.68 2.98
C ALA A 351 24.19 -16.51 4.28
N ALA A 352 24.92 -16.15 5.33
CA ALA A 352 24.86 -16.83 6.63
C ALA A 352 23.44 -16.79 7.24
N MET A 353 22.75 -15.65 7.13
CA MET A 353 21.36 -15.52 7.59
C MET A 353 20.41 -16.47 6.86
N TYR A 354 20.44 -16.49 5.51
CA TYR A 354 19.54 -17.33 4.71
C TYR A 354 19.83 -18.82 4.88
N GLN A 355 21.10 -19.20 5.02
CA GLN A 355 21.51 -20.57 5.32
C GLN A 355 20.98 -21.02 6.69
N THR A 356 21.10 -20.16 7.70
CA THR A 356 20.54 -20.40 9.05
C THR A 356 19.03 -20.57 8.99
N MET A 357 18.32 -19.66 8.32
CA MET A 357 16.88 -19.73 8.15
C MET A 357 16.44 -21.04 7.46
N TYR A 358 17.14 -21.45 6.41
CA TYR A 358 16.87 -22.71 5.71
C TYR A 358 16.94 -23.91 6.67
N VAL A 359 18.01 -24.01 7.47
CA VAL A 359 18.18 -25.09 8.44
C VAL A 359 17.04 -25.08 9.47
N ILE A 360 16.68 -23.91 10.01
CA ILE A 360 15.57 -23.78 10.97
C ILE A 360 14.26 -24.24 10.31
N PHE A 361 13.94 -23.80 9.10
CA PHE A 361 12.73 -24.24 8.39
C PHE A 361 12.70 -25.74 8.18
N ARG A 362 13.80 -26.31 7.69
CA ARG A 362 13.93 -27.74 7.39
C ARG A 362 13.77 -28.60 8.65
N ASN A 363 14.47 -28.26 9.74
CA ASN A 363 14.48 -29.07 10.96
C ASN A 363 13.22 -28.91 11.82
N THR A 364 12.60 -27.73 11.81
CA THR A 364 11.49 -27.44 12.75
C THR A 364 10.10 -27.46 12.11
N GLY A 365 10.03 -27.34 10.78
CA GLY A 365 8.78 -27.17 10.04
C GLY A 365 7.95 -25.96 10.53
N ARG A 366 8.57 -24.97 11.17
CA ARG A 366 7.89 -23.74 11.62
C ARG A 366 7.50 -22.86 10.45
N ARG A 367 6.48 -22.03 10.65
CA ARG A 367 6.00 -21.11 9.61
C ARG A 367 6.99 -19.98 9.37
N LEU A 368 6.93 -19.40 8.17
CA LEU A 368 7.75 -18.26 7.79
C LEU A 368 7.68 -17.13 8.82
N ASP A 369 6.48 -16.73 9.25
CA ASP A 369 6.29 -15.67 10.25
C ASP A 369 6.83 -16.03 11.64
N GLU A 370 6.73 -17.30 12.04
CA GLU A 370 7.26 -17.82 13.29
C GLU A 370 8.80 -17.75 13.31
N VAL A 371 9.47 -18.15 12.24
CA VAL A 371 10.95 -18.11 12.13
C VAL A 371 11.47 -16.68 11.93
N MET A 372 10.83 -15.89 11.06
CA MET A 372 11.23 -14.49 10.81
C MET A 372 11.06 -13.57 12.01
N SER A 373 10.35 -14.03 13.06
CA SER A 373 10.16 -13.28 14.29
C SER A 373 10.84 -13.90 15.51
N LEU A 374 11.74 -14.87 15.30
CA LEU A 374 12.58 -15.38 16.37
C LEU A 374 13.40 -14.24 16.99
N LYS A 375 13.44 -14.24 18.31
CA LYS A 375 14.24 -13.29 19.08
C LYS A 375 15.70 -13.72 19.10
N ARG A 376 16.62 -12.79 19.39
CA ARG A 376 18.04 -13.10 19.54
C ARG A 376 18.29 -14.18 20.59
N ASP A 377 17.51 -14.18 21.67
CA ASP A 377 17.55 -15.14 22.78
C ASP A 377 16.61 -16.34 22.59
N CYS A 378 16.35 -16.77 21.34
CA CYS A 378 15.39 -17.83 21.05
C CYS A 378 15.81 -19.25 21.49
N LEU A 379 16.96 -19.43 22.13
CA LEU A 379 17.41 -20.72 22.64
C LEU A 379 17.23 -20.74 24.16
N CYS A 380 16.50 -21.74 24.65
CA CYS A 380 16.44 -22.06 26.08
C CYS A 380 16.98 -23.47 26.33
N TYR A 381 17.63 -23.66 27.47
CA TYR A 381 18.19 -24.94 27.87
C TYR A 381 17.47 -25.42 29.13
N ASN A 382 17.11 -26.70 29.16
CA ASN A 382 16.57 -27.30 30.37
C ASN A 382 17.72 -27.65 31.35
N THR A 383 17.37 -28.17 32.53
CA THR A 383 18.32 -28.59 33.56
C THR A 383 19.29 -29.69 33.10
N ASN A 384 18.93 -30.43 32.06
CA ASN A 384 19.74 -31.51 31.49
C ASN A 384 20.63 -31.02 30.33
N GLY A 385 20.61 -29.71 30.02
CA GLY A 385 21.37 -29.10 28.93
C GLY A 385 20.76 -29.33 27.54
N GLU A 386 19.55 -29.88 27.44
CA GLU A 386 18.84 -30.04 26.17
C GLU A 386 18.25 -28.70 25.73
N ALA A 387 18.50 -28.33 24.49
CA ALA A 387 18.07 -27.06 23.93
C ALA A 387 16.66 -27.14 23.34
N SER A 388 15.92 -26.04 23.48
CA SER A 388 14.64 -25.80 22.84
C SER A 388 14.62 -24.44 22.16
N LEU A 389 13.99 -24.39 20.99
CA LEU A 389 13.67 -23.17 20.29
C LEU A 389 12.41 -22.54 20.91
N VAL A 390 12.53 -21.29 21.36
CA VAL A 390 11.42 -20.47 21.84
C VAL A 390 10.85 -19.66 20.68
N TYR A 391 9.58 -19.88 20.37
CA TYR A 391 8.91 -19.22 19.24
C TYR A 391 7.45 -18.85 19.56
N ASP A 392 6.93 -17.87 18.82
CA ASP A 392 5.54 -17.42 18.96
C ASP A 392 4.67 -18.07 17.88
N ASN A 393 3.75 -18.95 18.28
CA ASN A 393 2.72 -19.49 17.40
C ASN A 393 1.60 -18.45 17.19
N ARG A 394 1.90 -17.46 16.35
CA ARG A 394 0.99 -16.34 16.03
C ARG A 394 -0.32 -16.82 15.43
N LYS A 395 -0.30 -17.86 14.59
CA LYS A 395 -1.50 -18.41 13.95
C LYS A 395 -2.54 -18.90 14.98
N ALA A 396 -2.09 -19.47 16.09
CA ALA A 396 -2.96 -19.95 17.16
C ALA A 396 -3.04 -18.97 18.35
N GLY A 397 -2.41 -17.79 18.27
CA GLY A 397 -2.36 -16.82 19.36
C GLY A 397 -1.60 -17.31 20.60
N ARG A 398 -0.66 -18.25 20.46
CA ARG A 398 0.09 -18.83 21.59
C ARG A 398 1.56 -18.43 21.53
N LEU A 399 1.98 -17.59 22.46
CA LEU A 399 3.33 -17.03 22.51
C LEU A 399 4.27 -17.89 23.37
N GLY A 400 5.59 -17.75 23.16
CA GLY A 400 6.63 -18.35 24.02
C GLY A 400 6.65 -19.87 24.06
N ARG A 401 6.32 -20.56 22.95
CA ARG A 401 6.29 -22.02 22.88
C ARG A 401 7.70 -22.58 22.77
N TRP A 402 7.96 -23.67 23.49
CA TRP A 402 9.24 -24.38 23.46
C TRP A 402 9.13 -25.56 22.50
N LEU A 403 10.11 -25.69 21.62
CA LEU A 403 10.25 -26.79 20.67
C LEU A 403 11.64 -27.42 20.85
N PRO A 404 11.75 -28.66 21.34
CA PRO A 404 13.03 -29.37 21.37
C PRO A 404 13.66 -29.41 19.97
N ILE A 405 14.96 -29.11 19.88
CA ILE A 405 15.72 -29.13 18.63
C ILE A 405 17.02 -29.92 18.81
N ASP A 406 17.51 -30.49 17.71
CA ASP A 406 18.78 -31.21 17.70
C ASP A 406 19.99 -30.28 17.88
N LYS A 407 21.11 -30.88 18.30
CA LYS A 407 22.37 -30.18 18.56
C LYS A 407 22.89 -29.44 17.32
N ASP A 408 22.76 -30.02 16.13
CA ASP A 408 23.25 -29.42 14.89
C ASP A 408 22.50 -28.10 14.59
N THR A 409 21.19 -28.06 14.85
CA THR A 409 20.36 -26.85 14.74
C THR A 409 20.79 -25.78 15.73
N VAL A 410 21.08 -26.18 16.98
CA VAL A 410 21.58 -25.28 18.02
C VAL A 410 22.89 -24.64 17.58
N GLU A 411 23.85 -25.43 17.11
CA GLU A 411 25.16 -24.94 16.67
C GLU A 411 25.04 -23.94 15.50
N VAL A 412 24.11 -24.18 14.58
CA VAL A 412 23.81 -23.25 13.47
C VAL A 412 23.22 -21.94 14.00
N ILE A 413 22.25 -21.99 14.91
CA ILE A 413 21.64 -20.80 15.51
C ILE A 413 22.67 -20.00 16.31
N GLU A 414 23.46 -20.66 17.16
CA GLU A 414 24.49 -20.00 17.97
C GLU A 414 25.58 -19.34 17.13
N ARG A 415 26.00 -20.00 16.04
CA ARG A 415 26.96 -19.42 15.09
C ARG A 415 26.42 -18.14 14.49
N TRP A 416 25.14 -18.13 14.13
CA TRP A 416 24.48 -16.96 13.61
C TRP A 416 24.30 -15.86 14.66
N GLN A 417 23.87 -16.20 15.89
CA GLN A 417 23.78 -15.24 17.01
C GLN A 417 25.13 -14.53 17.23
N ARG A 418 26.22 -15.29 17.35
CA ARG A 418 27.57 -14.74 17.49
C ARG A 418 27.94 -13.79 16.35
N ARG A 419 27.58 -14.14 15.11
CA ARG A 419 27.85 -13.28 13.96
C ARG A 419 27.02 -12.00 14.02
N VAL A 420 25.72 -12.11 14.28
CA VAL A 420 24.79 -10.97 14.36
C VAL A 420 25.16 -9.98 15.46
N ASP A 421 25.65 -10.46 16.60
CA ASP A 421 26.07 -9.57 17.69
C ASP A 421 27.28 -8.71 17.34
N THR A 422 28.05 -9.08 16.29
CA THR A 422 29.09 -8.23 15.72
C THR A 422 28.57 -7.20 14.71
N LEU A 423 27.33 -7.34 14.24
CA LEU A 423 26.72 -6.46 13.25
C LEU A 423 25.96 -5.32 13.94
N THR A 424 26.27 -4.08 13.58
CA THR A 424 25.56 -2.91 14.10
C THR A 424 24.23 -2.73 13.35
N VAL A 425 23.14 -2.37 14.05
CA VAL A 425 21.85 -1.90 13.49
C VAL A 425 20.82 -2.97 13.02
N LEU A 426 20.55 -4.02 13.80
CA LEU A 426 19.21 -4.64 13.77
C LEU A 426 18.25 -3.87 14.68
N PRO A 427 16.93 -3.85 14.39
CA PRO A 427 15.94 -3.50 15.41
C PRO A 427 16.18 -4.35 16.66
N GLU A 428 16.18 -3.74 17.84
CA GLU A 428 16.53 -4.41 19.09
C GLU A 428 15.73 -5.73 19.26
N GLY A 429 16.46 -6.84 19.42
CA GLY A 429 15.90 -8.11 19.90
C GLY A 429 15.53 -9.18 18.86
N LEU A 430 15.61 -8.96 17.54
CA LEU A 430 15.33 -10.01 16.54
C LEU A 430 16.58 -10.78 16.08
N LEU A 431 16.42 -12.08 15.77
CA LEU A 431 17.47 -12.97 15.27
C LEU A 431 17.80 -12.77 13.79
N HIS A 432 16.81 -12.38 12.98
CA HIS A 432 16.96 -12.16 11.53
C HIS A 432 16.56 -10.73 11.16
N ASP A 433 17.24 -10.13 10.18
CA ASP A 433 16.74 -8.88 9.58
C ASP A 433 15.45 -9.18 8.81
N GLN A 434 14.49 -8.28 8.87
CA GLN A 434 13.28 -8.38 8.06
C GLN A 434 13.61 -7.85 6.66
N VAL A 435 14.36 -8.65 5.90
CA VAL A 435 14.64 -8.34 4.51
C VAL A 435 13.38 -8.57 3.69
N THR A 436 12.87 -7.50 3.10
CA THR A 436 11.83 -7.60 2.07
C THR A 436 12.45 -8.29 0.85
N VAL A 437 12.22 -9.60 0.70
CA VAL A 437 12.59 -10.33 -0.52
C VAL A 437 11.67 -9.87 -1.64
N SER A 438 12.14 -8.97 -2.49
CA SER A 438 11.47 -8.65 -3.74
C SER A 438 11.70 -9.79 -4.72
N VAL A 439 10.73 -10.71 -4.84
CA VAL A 439 10.69 -11.64 -5.98
C VAL A 439 10.34 -10.80 -7.21
N THR A 440 11.34 -10.43 -8.00
CA THR A 440 11.16 -9.85 -9.33
C THR A 440 10.59 -10.95 -10.25
N ARG A 441 9.27 -11.00 -10.39
CA ARG A 441 8.66 -11.54 -11.61
C ARG A 441 8.94 -10.54 -12.74
N PRO A 442 9.31 -10.97 -13.95
CA PRO A 442 9.61 -10.07 -15.06
C PRO A 442 8.48 -9.07 -15.39
N ASP A 443 7.26 -9.35 -14.96
CA ASP A 443 6.05 -8.61 -15.34
C ASP A 443 5.41 -7.80 -14.19
N TRP A 444 6.05 -7.70 -13.02
CA TRP A 444 5.47 -6.99 -11.87
C TRP A 444 6.35 -5.83 -11.38
N PRO A 445 5.82 -4.59 -11.22
CA PRO A 445 6.57 -3.50 -10.63
C PRO A 445 6.87 -3.77 -9.16
N VAL A 446 8.15 -3.92 -8.85
CA VAL A 446 8.70 -3.82 -7.49
C VAL A 446 8.61 -2.36 -7.06
N TRP A 447 8.08 -2.13 -5.87
CA TRP A 447 8.00 -0.81 -5.24
C TRP A 447 9.07 -0.78 -4.15
N SER A 448 10.01 0.16 -4.32
CA SER A 448 11.13 0.44 -3.41
C SER A 448 10.81 1.54 -2.44
#